data_AF-A0A7X6Z081-F1
#
_entry.id   AF-A0A7X6Z081-F1
#
_cell.length_a   1.000
_cell.length_b   1.000
_cell.length_c   1.000
_cell.angle_alpha   90.00
_cell.angle_beta   90.00
_cell.angle_gamma   90.00
#
_symmetry.space_group_name_H-M   'P 1'
#
loop_
_entity.id
_entity.type
_entity.pdbx_description
1 polymer ?
#
loop_
_entity_poly.entity_id
_entity_poly.type
_entity_poly.pdbx_seq_one_letter_code
_entity_poly.pdbx_strand_id
1 'polypeptide(L)'
;MKRKKKRKGFTLVELLIVIGISGILMAMAAPKYQGMVDKATQLEQRAHAREVLSYVDIYNLDAKTKIADTSTLTSIKSTILIKGFSEIVAKANAMENMTIGDLRLFAENGTPLPPSKAG
;
A
#
# COMPACT_ATOMS: atom_id res chain seq x y z
N MET A 1 -27.91 47.12 -31.60
CA MET A 1 -27.90 47.30 -30.13
C MET A 1 -27.20 46.10 -29.46
N LYS A 2 -26.09 46.30 -28.74
CA LYS A 2 -25.36 45.22 -28.03
C LYS A 2 -25.90 45.07 -26.60
N ARG A 3 -26.55 43.94 -26.28
CA ARG A 3 -27.02 43.63 -24.91
C ARG A 3 -25.81 43.32 -24.01
N LYS A 4 -25.59 44.10 -22.95
CA LYS A 4 -24.60 43.78 -21.90
C LYS A 4 -25.09 42.57 -21.11
N LYS A 5 -24.37 41.44 -21.17
CA LYS A 5 -24.60 40.28 -20.30
C LYS A 5 -24.35 40.68 -18.85
N LYS A 6 -25.36 40.55 -17.98
CA LYS A 6 -25.20 40.73 -16.53
C LYS A 6 -24.27 39.64 -16.01
N ARG A 7 -23.09 40.02 -15.52
CA ARG A 7 -22.19 39.12 -14.79
C ARG A 7 -22.81 38.90 -13.40
N LYS A 8 -23.41 37.74 -13.16
CA LYS A 8 -23.78 37.30 -11.82
C LYS A 8 -22.48 36.81 -11.15
N GLY A 9 -21.96 37.59 -10.20
CA GLY A 9 -20.89 37.15 -9.32
C GLY A 9 -21.46 36.30 -8.18
N PHE A 10 -20.66 35.37 -7.68
CA PHE A 10 -20.96 34.58 -6.48
C PHE A 10 -20.90 35.50 -5.25
N THR A 11 -21.82 35.37 -4.31
CA THR A 11 -21.77 36.17 -3.08
C THR A 11 -20.74 35.58 -2.11
N LEU A 12 -20.09 36.45 -1.32
CA LEU A 12 -19.17 35.98 -0.27
C LEU A 12 -19.89 35.12 0.76
N VAL A 13 -21.17 35.42 1.03
CA VAL A 13 -22.00 34.67 1.97
C VAL A 13 -22.26 33.25 1.48
N GLU A 14 -22.53 33.06 0.19
CA GLU A 14 -22.68 31.71 -0.40
C GLU A 14 -21.41 30.88 -0.21
N LEU A 15 -20.23 31.47 -0.38
CA LEU A 15 -18.97 30.74 -0.19
C LEU A 15 -18.73 30.41 1.28
N LEU A 16 -19.04 31.33 2.20
CA LEU A 16 -18.90 31.14 3.64
C LEU A 16 -19.76 30.00 4.17
N ILE A 17 -21.02 29.91 3.73
CA ILE A 17 -21.92 28.82 4.13
C ILE A 17 -21.42 27.48 3.59
N VAL A 18 -20.93 27.45 2.34
CA VAL A 18 -20.41 26.21 1.72
C VAL A 18 -19.20 25.67 2.47
N ILE A 19 -18.22 26.52 2.80
CA ILE A 19 -17.04 26.06 3.57
C ILE A 19 -17.41 25.71 5.01
N GLY A 20 -18.40 26.39 5.59
CA GLY A 20 -18.91 26.07 6.93
C GLY A 20 -19.55 24.68 7.00
N ILE A 21 -20.44 24.36 6.05
CA ILE A 21 -21.05 23.01 5.96
C ILE A 21 -20.01 21.97 5.58
N SER A 22 -19.12 22.27 4.62
CA SER A 22 -18.05 21.36 4.20
C SER A 22 -17.11 21.01 5.36
N GLY A 23 -16.82 21.96 6.25
CA GLY A 23 -16.01 21.71 7.45
C GLY A 23 -16.63 20.68 8.39
N ILE A 24 -17.94 20.74 8.62
CA ILE A 24 -18.67 19.76 9.46
C ILE A 24 -18.62 18.37 8.81
N LEU A 25 -18.88 18.29 7.49
CA LEU A 25 -18.83 17.02 6.75
C LEU A 25 -17.42 16.42 6.76
N MET A 26 -16.39 17.24 6.54
CA MET A 26 -14.98 16.82 6.57
C MET A 26 -14.56 16.32 7.95
N ALA A 27 -14.99 16.98 9.03
CA ALA A 27 -14.68 16.55 10.40
C ALA A 27 -15.19 15.13 10.69
N MET A 28 -16.38 14.77 10.19
CA MET A 28 -16.92 13.42 10.32
C MET A 28 -16.31 12.41 9.35
N ALA A 29 -15.91 12.85 8.15
CA ALA A 29 -15.39 11.99 7.10
C ALA A 29 -13.91 11.61 7.31
N ALA A 30 -13.09 12.52 7.85
CA ALA A 30 -11.65 12.33 8.02
C ALA A 30 -11.24 11.04 8.75
N PRO A 31 -11.76 10.70 9.95
CA PRO A 31 -11.33 9.49 10.66
C PRO A 31 -11.75 8.21 9.93
N LYS A 32 -12.91 8.22 9.25
CA LYS A 32 -13.36 7.08 8.44
C LYS A 32 -12.43 6.83 7.26
N TYR A 33 -11.97 7.89 6.60
CA TYR A 33 -11.05 7.79 5.48
C TYR A 33 -9.69 7.21 5.91
N GLN A 34 -9.12 7.69 7.02
CA GLN A 34 -7.85 7.18 7.55
C GLN A 34 -7.90 5.66 7.80
N GLY A 35 -8.92 5.18 8.53
CA GLY A 35 -9.05 3.73 8.80
C GLY A 35 -9.26 2.87 7.55
N MET A 36 -9.90 3.42 6.49
CA MET A 36 -10.01 2.73 5.20
C MET A 36 -8.67 2.64 4.47
N VAL A 37 -7.86 3.71 4.50
CA VAL A 37 -6.52 3.73 3.90
C VAL A 37 -5.59 2.75 4.63
N ASP A 38 -5.64 2.71 5.95
CA ASP A 38 -4.83 1.76 6.73
C ASP A 38 -5.20 0.30 6.43
N LYS A 39 -6.50 0.03 6.29
CA LYS A 39 -6.98 -1.30 5.89
C LYS A 39 -6.57 -1.66 4.47
N ALA A 40 -6.67 -0.71 3.53
CA ALA A 40 -6.23 -0.91 2.15
C ALA A 40 -4.72 -1.21 2.09
N THR A 41 -3.91 -0.44 2.82
CA THR A 41 -2.46 -0.63 2.91
C THR A 41 -2.10 -2.01 3.45
N GLN A 42 -2.77 -2.47 4.51
CA GLN A 42 -2.57 -3.81 5.04
C GLN A 42 -2.96 -4.92 4.04
N LEU A 43 -4.04 -4.73 3.29
CA LEU A 43 -4.47 -5.66 2.24
C LEU A 43 -3.46 -5.71 1.09
N GLU A 44 -2.94 -4.56 0.66
CA GLU A 44 -1.91 -4.47 -0.38
C GLU A 44 -0.61 -5.16 0.06
N GLN A 45 -0.17 -4.92 1.29
CA GLN A 45 1.01 -5.58 1.85
C GLN A 45 0.84 -7.11 1.87
N ARG A 46 -0.33 -7.62 2.25
CA ARG A 46 -0.63 -9.06 2.21
C ARG A 46 -0.65 -9.60 0.79
N ALA A 47 -1.16 -8.84 -0.17
CA ALA A 47 -1.14 -9.22 -1.57
C ALA A 47 0.30 -9.33 -2.08
N HIS A 48 1.14 -8.34 -1.80
CA HIS A 48 2.57 -8.37 -2.15
C HIS A 48 3.32 -9.53 -1.50
N ALA A 49 3.04 -9.83 -0.23
CA ALA A 49 3.66 -10.98 0.46
C ALA A 49 3.31 -12.31 -0.23
N ARG A 50 2.04 -12.51 -0.60
CA ARG A 50 1.61 -13.71 -1.35
C ARG A 50 2.25 -13.78 -2.73
N GLU A 51 2.38 -12.65 -3.39
CA GLU A 51 3.01 -12.56 -4.70
C GLU A 51 4.48 -12.95 -4.62
N VAL A 52 5.23 -12.39 -3.66
CA VAL A 52 6.61 -12.78 -3.34
C VAL A 52 6.72 -14.28 -3.08
N LEU A 53 5.86 -14.83 -2.21
CA LEU A 53 5.86 -16.26 -1.90
C LEU A 53 5.62 -17.11 -3.14
N SER A 54 4.71 -16.70 -4.03
CA SER A 54 4.48 -17.40 -5.29
C SER A 54 5.74 -17.44 -6.16
N TYR A 55 6.51 -16.35 -6.25
CA TYR A 55 7.78 -16.35 -6.98
C TYR A 55 8.82 -17.26 -6.32
N VAL A 56 8.91 -17.25 -4.99
CA VAL A 56 9.83 -18.10 -4.24
C VAL A 56 9.47 -19.57 -4.41
N ASP A 57 8.18 -19.92 -4.36
CA ASP A 57 7.72 -21.29 -4.53
C ASP A 57 7.96 -21.78 -5.97
N ILE A 58 7.66 -20.96 -6.98
CA ILE A 58 7.98 -21.27 -8.38
C ILE A 58 9.49 -21.47 -8.58
N TYR A 59 10.32 -20.60 -8.00
CA TYR A 59 11.78 -20.74 -8.07
C TYR A 59 12.24 -22.05 -7.39
N ASN A 60 11.72 -22.35 -6.21
CA ASN A 60 12.08 -23.54 -5.43
C ASN A 60 11.64 -24.87 -6.07
N LEU A 61 10.76 -24.85 -7.07
CA LEU A 61 10.40 -26.05 -7.84
C LEU A 61 11.52 -26.48 -8.82
N ASP A 62 12.29 -25.54 -9.36
CA ASP A 62 13.32 -25.80 -10.37
C ASP A 62 14.75 -25.60 -9.85
N ALA A 63 14.92 -24.88 -8.74
CA ALA A 63 16.23 -24.57 -8.18
C ALA A 63 16.90 -25.78 -7.52
N LYS A 64 18.20 -25.97 -7.82
CA LYS A 64 19.07 -26.95 -7.13
C LYS A 64 19.27 -26.64 -5.65
N THR A 65 19.31 -25.36 -5.30
CA THR A 65 19.38 -24.86 -3.93
C THR A 65 18.14 -24.05 -3.66
N LYS A 66 17.28 -24.56 -2.77
CA LYS A 66 16.04 -23.89 -2.39
C LYS A 66 16.35 -22.66 -1.54
N ILE A 67 15.57 -21.61 -1.73
CA ILE A 67 15.50 -20.47 -0.82
C ILE A 67 14.93 -20.97 0.51
N ALA A 68 15.71 -20.79 1.57
CA ALA A 68 15.30 -21.17 2.92
C ALA A 68 14.33 -20.14 3.50
N ASP A 69 13.44 -20.60 4.37
CA ASP A 69 12.48 -19.72 5.06
C ASP A 69 13.15 -18.64 5.92
N THR A 70 14.43 -18.82 6.30
CA THR A 70 15.25 -17.85 7.03
C THR A 70 15.87 -16.76 6.15
N SER A 71 15.76 -16.87 4.83
CA SER A 71 16.32 -15.89 3.89
C SER A 71 15.48 -14.62 3.88
N THR A 72 16.12 -13.46 3.91
CA THR A 72 15.43 -12.16 3.84
C THR A 72 15.06 -11.79 2.41
N LEU A 73 14.04 -10.94 2.27
CA LEU A 73 13.56 -10.50 0.97
C LEU A 73 14.65 -9.79 0.14
N THR A 74 15.53 -9.00 0.78
CA THR A 74 16.67 -8.35 0.12
C THR A 74 17.64 -9.36 -0.49
N SER A 75 17.99 -10.42 0.25
CA SER A 75 18.93 -11.45 -0.24
C SER A 75 18.34 -12.26 -1.40
N ILE A 76 17.02 -12.39 -1.43
CA ILE A 76 16.34 -13.15 -2.49
C ILE A 76 16.20 -12.32 -3.77
N LYS A 77 16.16 -10.98 -3.67
CA LYS A 77 16.14 -10.08 -4.83
C LYS A 77 17.32 -10.33 -5.79
N SER A 78 18.50 -10.65 -5.27
CA SER A 78 19.66 -10.99 -6.09
C SER A 78 19.65 -12.42 -6.63
N THR A 79 18.75 -13.27 -6.12
CA THR A 79 18.64 -14.70 -6.49
C THR A 79 17.56 -14.92 -7.56
N ILE A 80 16.42 -14.23 -7.45
CA ILE A 80 15.32 -14.27 -8.41
C ILE A 80 15.43 -13.05 -9.35
N LEU A 81 16.08 -13.23 -10.50
CA LEU A 81 16.36 -12.16 -11.48
C LEU A 81 15.19 -11.88 -12.44
N ILE A 82 13.96 -11.96 -11.94
CA ILE A 82 12.74 -11.68 -12.72
C ILE A 82 12.32 -10.24 -12.43
N LYS A 83 12.07 -9.45 -13.49
CA LYS A 83 11.67 -8.05 -13.36
C LYS A 83 10.45 -7.86 -12.44
N GLY A 84 9.42 -8.70 -12.62
CA GLY A 84 8.22 -8.69 -11.78
C GLY A 84 8.54 -8.86 -10.29
N PHE A 85 9.42 -9.79 -9.93
CA PHE A 85 9.86 -9.99 -8.55
C PHE A 85 10.53 -8.73 -7.97
N SER A 86 11.48 -8.14 -8.71
CA SER A 86 12.19 -6.94 -8.27
C SER A 86 11.25 -5.74 -8.04
N GLU A 87 10.23 -5.57 -8.87
CA GLU A 87 9.22 -4.51 -8.73
C GLU A 87 8.34 -4.68 -7.50
N ILE A 88 7.94 -5.92 -7.19
CA ILE A 88 7.12 -6.22 -6.02
C ILE A 88 7.93 -6.00 -4.74
N VAL A 89 9.19 -6.47 -4.72
CA VAL A 89 10.10 -6.24 -3.59
C VAL A 89 10.29 -4.74 -3.34
N ALA A 90 10.39 -3.92 -4.39
CA ALA A 90 10.50 -2.46 -4.27
C ALA A 90 9.22 -1.76 -3.78
N LYS A 91 8.05 -2.37 -3.97
CA LYS A 91 6.77 -1.89 -3.39
C LYS A 91 6.60 -2.40 -1.95
N ALA A 92 7.20 -3.54 -1.64
CA ALA A 92 7.19 -4.20 -0.35
C ALA A 92 8.26 -3.68 0.63
N ASN A 93 8.64 -2.39 0.59
CA ASN A 93 9.74 -1.85 1.42
C ASN A 93 9.53 -2.08 2.93
N ALA A 94 8.28 -2.14 3.40
CA ALA A 94 7.98 -2.47 4.80
C ALA A 94 8.37 -3.91 5.21
N MET A 95 8.62 -4.77 4.23
CA MET A 95 8.91 -6.20 4.37
C MET A 95 10.34 -6.58 3.96
N GLU A 96 11.19 -5.60 3.63
CA GLU A 96 12.52 -5.82 3.05
C GLU A 96 13.42 -6.71 3.93
N ASN A 97 13.35 -6.53 5.24
CA ASN A 97 14.09 -7.33 6.23
C ASN A 97 13.32 -8.57 6.73
N MET A 98 12.11 -8.78 6.20
CA MET A 98 11.23 -9.95 6.35
C MET A 98 11.93 -11.25 5.96
N THR A 99 11.93 -12.30 6.78
CA THR A 99 12.26 -13.65 6.28
C THR A 99 11.08 -14.24 5.50
N ILE A 100 11.34 -15.18 4.59
CA ILE A 100 10.27 -15.87 3.85
C ILE A 100 9.29 -16.60 4.78
N GLY A 101 9.77 -17.15 5.90
CA GLY A 101 8.93 -17.73 6.95
C GLY A 101 8.00 -16.70 7.58
N ASP A 102 8.51 -15.51 7.91
CA ASP A 102 7.69 -14.42 8.45
C ASP A 102 6.64 -13.94 7.43
N LEU A 103 7.00 -13.86 6.15
CA LEU A 103 6.08 -13.50 5.07
C LEU A 103 4.97 -14.54 4.88
N ARG A 104 5.30 -15.83 5.02
CA ARG A 104 4.33 -16.93 4.97
C ARG A 104 3.34 -16.83 6.12
N LEU A 105 3.82 -16.62 7.35
CA LEU A 105 2.97 -16.40 8.52
C LEU A 105 2.09 -15.16 8.38
N PHE A 106 2.64 -14.07 7.85
CA PHE A 106 1.90 -12.83 7.57
C PHE A 106 0.78 -13.04 6.54
N ALA A 107 1.07 -13.75 5.45
CA ALA A 107 0.12 -14.02 4.38
C ALA A 107 -1.04 -14.94 4.79
N GLU A 108 -0.79 -15.87 5.72
CA GLU A 108 -1.76 -16.85 6.23
C GLU A 108 -2.56 -16.32 7.42
N ASN A 109 -1.88 -15.85 8.47
CA ASN A 109 -2.51 -15.51 9.75
C ASN A 109 -2.88 -14.03 9.84
N GLY A 110 -2.44 -13.22 8.88
CA GLY A 110 -2.72 -11.79 8.88
C GLY A 110 -2.17 -11.07 10.11
N THR A 111 -1.14 -11.63 10.74
CA THR A 111 -0.41 -10.95 11.81
C THR A 111 0.01 -9.57 11.32
N PRO A 112 0.04 -8.53 12.15
CA PRO A 112 0.59 -7.24 11.71
C PRO A 112 2.04 -7.44 11.27
N LEU A 113 2.44 -6.80 10.16
CA LEU A 113 3.87 -6.72 9.85
C LEU A 113 4.57 -6.12 11.06
N PRO A 114 5.69 -6.69 11.52
CA PRO A 114 6.53 -5.97 12.46
C PRO A 114 6.85 -4.61 11.82
N PRO A 115 6.84 -3.50 12.59
CA PRO A 115 7.16 -2.20 12.05
C PRO A 115 8.48 -2.31 11.30
N SER A 116 8.50 -1.83 10.05
CA SER A 116 9.75 -1.68 9.30
C SER A 116 10.74 -1.04 10.25
N LYS A 117 11.81 -1.77 10.60
CA LYS A 117 12.86 -1.22 11.44
C LYS A 117 13.42 -0.05 10.65
N ALA A 118 12.89 1.13 10.92
CA ALA A 118 13.43 2.40 10.46
C ALA A 118 14.82 2.51 11.09
N GLY A 119 15.81 2.05 10.33
CA GLY A 119 17.20 2.43 10.46
C GLY A 119 17.51 3.46 9.39
#